data_AF-A0A017S868-F1
#
_entry.id   AF-A0A017S868-F1
#
_cell.length_a   1.000
_cell.length_b   1.000
_cell.length_c   1.000
_cell.angle_alpha   90.00
_cell.angle_beta   90.00
_cell.angle_gamma   90.00
#
_symmetry.space_group_name_H-M   'P 1'
#
loop_
_entity.id
_entity.type
_entity.pdbx_description
1 polymer ?
#
loop_
_entity_poly.entity_id
_entity_poly.type
_entity_poly.pdbx_seq_one_letter_code
_entity_poly.pdbx_strand_id
1 'polypeptide(L)'
;MSPINSLWFKWKGLRLPWRRSFLAGSDLSGNTYWEFKETLSASRLRRIVRYNPKTHYADIKVSPQWHQWLRYVRADPPSIEEQQQDVVRQIQMKHLARLADERWASKPSYLDKPQTQQPEPALRTSDPTLRGPEENAPPTQSEGTESTTEQVRRHAEKKNPWAKANAGNPSDSWQPEPWTPTAARK
;
A
#
# COMPACT_ATOMS: atom_id res chain seq x y z
N MET A 1 0.58 -28.20 -15.65
CA MET A 1 0.40 -28.74 -17.02
C MET A 1 0.36 -27.57 -17.99
N SER A 2 1.45 -27.31 -18.72
CA SER A 2 1.68 -26.08 -19.48
C SER A 2 0.97 -26.07 -20.83
N PRO A 3 0.13 -25.08 -21.20
CA PRO A 3 -0.53 -25.05 -22.50
C PRO A 3 0.16 -24.12 -23.52
N ILE A 4 1.35 -23.58 -23.26
CA ILE A 4 1.86 -22.43 -24.06
C ILE A 4 2.58 -22.85 -25.37
N ASN A 5 2.87 -24.13 -25.58
CA ASN A 5 3.52 -24.61 -26.80
C ASN A 5 2.62 -25.48 -27.71
N SER A 6 1.29 -25.33 -27.64
CA SER A 6 0.45 -26.05 -28.58
C SER A 6 0.45 -25.32 -29.94
N LEU A 7 0.88 -26.01 -31.00
CA LEU A 7 0.69 -25.57 -32.39
C LEU A 7 -0.76 -25.16 -32.65
N TRP A 8 -1.69 -25.80 -31.94
CA TRP A 8 -3.11 -25.50 -31.97
C TRP A 8 -3.42 -24.06 -31.54
N PHE A 9 -2.85 -23.54 -30.43
CA PHE A 9 -3.08 -22.15 -30.02
C PHE A 9 -2.49 -21.16 -31.03
N LYS A 10 -1.28 -21.42 -31.55
CA LYS A 10 -0.68 -20.62 -32.61
C LYS A 10 -1.59 -20.58 -33.84
N TRP A 11 -2.04 -21.74 -34.32
CA TRP A 11 -2.97 -21.85 -35.45
C TRP A 11 -4.34 -21.20 -35.17
N LYS A 12 -4.83 -21.24 -33.93
CA LYS A 12 -6.07 -20.56 -33.52
C LYS A 12 -5.93 -19.05 -33.43
N GLY A 13 -4.72 -18.54 -33.18
CA GLY A 13 -4.43 -17.10 -33.13
C GLY A 13 -4.24 -16.43 -34.50
N LEU A 14 -3.94 -17.20 -35.55
CA LEU A 14 -3.81 -16.64 -36.90
C LEU A 14 -5.12 -15.97 -37.35
N ARG A 15 -4.99 -14.76 -37.92
CA ARG A 15 -6.10 -13.98 -38.53
C ARG A 15 -6.20 -14.29 -40.02
N LEU A 16 -6.99 -15.30 -40.36
CA LEU A 16 -7.24 -15.70 -41.76
C LEU A 16 -8.53 -15.03 -42.27
N PRO A 17 -8.61 -14.61 -43.55
CA PRO A 17 -9.72 -13.81 -44.06
C PRO A 17 -11.08 -14.51 -44.05
N TRP A 18 -11.13 -15.84 -44.11
CA TRP A 18 -12.36 -16.64 -44.00
C TRP A 18 -12.77 -16.96 -42.55
N ARG A 19 -11.91 -16.65 -41.57
CA ARG A 19 -12.13 -17.00 -40.17
C ARG A 19 -12.77 -15.82 -39.44
N ARG A 20 -13.91 -16.07 -38.80
CA ARG A 20 -14.68 -15.02 -38.09
C ARG A 20 -14.30 -14.85 -36.63
N SER A 21 -13.68 -15.86 -36.01
CA SER A 21 -13.22 -15.84 -34.62
C SER A 21 -11.77 -16.33 -34.51
N PHE A 22 -10.96 -15.62 -33.73
CA PHE A 22 -9.55 -15.93 -33.54
C PHE A 22 -9.19 -15.82 -32.06
N LEU A 23 -8.21 -16.63 -31.65
CA LEU A 23 -7.73 -16.66 -30.28
C LEU A 23 -6.81 -15.47 -30.04
N ALA A 24 -7.13 -14.64 -29.05
CA ALA A 24 -6.27 -13.53 -28.63
C ALA A 24 -5.19 -14.00 -27.64
N GLY A 25 -5.53 -14.92 -26.73
CA GLY A 25 -4.60 -15.49 -25.78
C GLY A 25 -5.25 -16.38 -24.74
N SER A 26 -4.48 -16.76 -23.72
CA SER A 26 -4.93 -17.55 -22.58
C SER A 26 -4.39 -16.98 -21.27
N ASP A 27 -5.07 -17.25 -20.16
CA ASP A 27 -4.55 -16.93 -18.83
C ASP A 27 -3.81 -18.10 -18.16
N LEU A 28 -3.18 -17.82 -17.02
CA LEU A 28 -2.54 -18.82 -16.16
C LEU A 28 -3.53 -19.85 -15.58
N SER A 29 -4.82 -19.51 -15.51
CA SER A 29 -5.89 -20.38 -15.02
C SER A 29 -6.38 -21.38 -16.08
N GLY A 30 -5.99 -21.20 -17.34
CA GLY A 30 -6.41 -22.04 -18.48
C GLY A 30 -7.67 -21.56 -19.20
N ASN A 31 -8.18 -20.36 -18.90
CA ASN A 31 -9.22 -19.73 -19.69
C ASN A 31 -8.63 -19.22 -20.99
N THR A 32 -9.44 -19.25 -22.06
CA THR A 32 -9.05 -18.79 -23.39
C THR A 32 -9.87 -17.58 -23.81
N TYR A 33 -9.24 -16.62 -24.44
CA TYR A 33 -9.82 -15.35 -24.80
C TYR A 33 -9.86 -15.20 -26.31
N TRP A 34 -11.02 -14.80 -26.82
CA TRP A 34 -11.32 -14.84 -28.24
C TRP A 34 -11.86 -13.48 -28.70
N GLU A 35 -11.45 -13.09 -29.90
CA GLU A 35 -12.05 -11.99 -30.64
C GLU A 35 -12.80 -12.53 -31.85
N PHE A 36 -13.95 -11.93 -32.16
CA PHE A 36 -14.74 -12.34 -33.33
C PHE A 36 -15.53 -11.17 -33.93
N LYS A 37 -15.84 -11.28 -35.23
CA LYS A 37 -16.74 -10.35 -35.93
C LYS A 37 -18.17 -10.88 -35.84
N GLU A 38 -19.09 -10.10 -35.29
CA GLU A 38 -20.51 -10.44 -35.32
C GLU A 38 -21.07 -10.24 -36.75
N THR A 39 -21.99 -11.10 -37.16
CA THR A 39 -22.56 -11.06 -38.52
C THR A 39 -23.40 -9.81 -38.75
N LEU A 40 -24.13 -9.40 -37.72
CA LEU A 40 -25.11 -8.31 -37.76
C LEU A 40 -24.46 -6.94 -37.48
N SER A 41 -23.38 -6.91 -36.69
CA SER A 41 -22.67 -5.70 -36.28
C SER A 41 -21.18 -5.79 -36.67
N ALA A 42 -20.90 -5.57 -37.96
CA ALA A 42 -19.54 -5.73 -38.51
C ALA A 42 -18.57 -4.60 -38.14
N SER A 43 -19.03 -3.52 -37.49
CA SER A 43 -18.21 -2.34 -37.19
C SER A 43 -17.19 -2.55 -36.07
N ARG A 44 -17.39 -3.54 -35.18
CA ARG A 44 -16.52 -3.77 -34.03
C ARG A 44 -16.24 -5.26 -33.80
N LEU A 45 -15.00 -5.58 -33.47
CA LEU A 45 -14.61 -6.90 -32.98
C LEU A 45 -15.16 -7.11 -31.56
N ARG A 46 -15.90 -8.20 -31.36
CA ARG A 46 -16.39 -8.62 -30.06
C ARG A 46 -15.37 -9.50 -29.34
N ARG A 47 -15.25 -9.33 -28.03
CA ARG A 47 -14.34 -10.10 -27.15
C ARG A 47 -15.16 -11.03 -26.25
N ILE A 48 -14.72 -12.27 -26.10
CA ILE A 48 -15.36 -13.27 -25.23
C ILE A 48 -14.32 -14.15 -24.53
N VAL A 49 -14.63 -14.54 -23.28
CA VAL A 49 -13.86 -15.54 -22.53
C VAL A 49 -14.53 -16.90 -22.64
N ARG A 50 -13.73 -17.94 -22.86
CA ARG A 50 -14.13 -19.35 -22.83
C ARG A 50 -13.37 -20.04 -21.71
N TYR A 51 -14.12 -20.57 -20.77
CA TYR A 51 -13.65 -21.33 -19.61
C TYR A 51 -14.19 -22.76 -19.69
N ASN A 52 -13.85 -23.59 -18.71
CA ASN A 52 -14.29 -24.97 -18.65
C ASN A 52 -15.83 -25.05 -18.47
N PRO A 53 -16.57 -25.75 -19.33
CA PRO A 53 -18.03 -25.83 -19.21
C PRO A 53 -18.52 -26.46 -17.90
N LYS A 54 -17.65 -27.19 -17.18
CA LYS A 54 -17.97 -27.80 -15.88
C LYS A 54 -17.90 -26.82 -14.71
N THR A 55 -17.22 -25.68 -14.85
CA THR A 55 -17.09 -24.69 -13.76
C THR A 55 -18.29 -23.76 -13.75
N HIS A 56 -18.86 -23.53 -12.57
CA HIS A 56 -19.97 -22.60 -12.41
C HIS A 56 -19.52 -21.15 -12.68
N TYR A 57 -20.42 -20.33 -13.24
CA TYR A 57 -20.11 -18.96 -13.67
C TYR A 57 -19.51 -18.08 -12.57
N ALA A 58 -19.98 -18.23 -11.32
CA ALA A 58 -19.51 -17.41 -10.20
C ALA A 58 -18.06 -17.74 -9.76
N ASP A 59 -17.58 -18.95 -10.08
CA ASP A 59 -16.27 -19.41 -9.65
C ASP A 59 -15.17 -19.05 -10.65
N ILE A 60 -15.54 -18.58 -11.84
CA ILE A 60 -14.61 -18.20 -12.89
C ILE A 60 -13.84 -16.96 -12.44
N LYS A 61 -12.56 -17.13 -12.13
CA LYS A 61 -11.65 -16.03 -11.82
C LYS A 61 -10.94 -15.58 -13.09
N VAL A 62 -11.25 -14.36 -13.52
CA VAL A 62 -10.57 -13.67 -14.63
C VAL A 62 -9.66 -12.59 -14.05
N SER A 63 -8.42 -12.47 -14.55
CA SER A 63 -7.50 -11.46 -14.03
C SER A 63 -7.97 -10.03 -14.36
N PRO A 64 -7.58 -9.00 -13.58
CA PRO A 64 -7.95 -7.62 -13.89
C PRO A 64 -7.48 -7.15 -15.27
N GLN A 65 -6.29 -7.59 -15.70
CA GLN A 65 -5.75 -7.27 -17.02
C GLN A 65 -6.63 -7.82 -18.15
N TRP A 66 -7.09 -9.07 -18.02
CA TRP A 66 -8.03 -9.67 -18.97
C TRP A 66 -9.40 -9.01 -18.93
N HIS A 67 -9.87 -8.57 -17.76
CA HIS A 67 -11.11 -7.78 -17.65
C HIS A 67 -11.01 -6.44 -18.40
N GLN A 68 -9.90 -5.72 -18.27
CA GLN A 68 -9.68 -4.46 -19.01
C GLN A 68 -9.74 -4.68 -20.52
N TRP A 69 -9.11 -5.76 -20.98
CA TRP A 69 -9.15 -6.14 -22.39
C TRP A 69 -10.57 -6.53 -22.83
N LEU A 70 -11.28 -7.38 -22.09
CA LEU A 70 -12.68 -7.74 -22.39
C LEU A 70 -13.62 -6.51 -22.44
N ARG A 71 -13.34 -5.49 -21.60
CA ARG A 71 -14.07 -4.22 -21.54
C ARG A 71 -13.58 -3.16 -22.52
N TYR A 72 -12.63 -3.49 -23.38
CA TYR A 72 -12.05 -2.56 -24.37
C TYR A 72 -11.40 -1.31 -23.79
N VAL A 73 -11.01 -1.36 -22.52
CA VAL A 73 -10.18 -0.32 -21.90
C VAL A 73 -8.75 -0.42 -22.44
N ARG A 74 -8.30 -1.65 -22.72
CA ARG A 74 -7.00 -1.94 -23.30
C ARG A 74 -7.12 -2.40 -24.75
N ALA A 75 -6.27 -1.89 -25.63
CA ALA A 75 -6.22 -2.30 -27.03
C ALA A 75 -5.69 -3.73 -27.17
N ASP A 76 -4.48 -3.97 -26.68
CA ASP A 76 -3.77 -5.25 -26.82
C ASP A 76 -4.08 -6.23 -25.68
N PRO A 77 -4.17 -7.54 -25.95
CA PRO A 77 -4.36 -8.54 -24.90
C PRO A 77 -3.12 -8.64 -23.99
N PRO A 78 -3.30 -8.98 -22.70
CA PRO A 78 -2.17 -9.13 -21.80
C PRO A 78 -1.29 -10.33 -22.19
N SER A 79 0.03 -10.12 -22.21
CA SER A 79 0.98 -11.17 -22.54
C SER A 79 1.13 -12.19 -21.41
N ILE A 80 1.64 -13.37 -21.70
CA ILE A 80 1.87 -14.39 -20.67
C ILE A 80 2.91 -13.95 -19.64
N GLU A 81 3.92 -13.22 -20.09
CA GLU A 81 4.98 -12.68 -19.25
C GLU A 81 4.42 -11.62 -18.29
N GLU A 82 3.59 -10.71 -18.79
CA GLU A 82 2.93 -9.68 -17.98
C GLU A 82 2.06 -10.30 -16.88
N GLN A 83 1.36 -11.39 -17.19
CA GLN A 83 0.56 -12.13 -16.21
C GLN A 83 1.44 -12.76 -15.12
N GLN A 84 2.57 -13.35 -15.50
CA GLN A 84 3.53 -13.92 -14.54
C GLN A 84 4.14 -12.84 -13.65
N GLN A 85 4.50 -11.70 -14.23
CA GLN A 85 5.02 -10.54 -13.52
C GLN A 85 4.00 -10.02 -12.50
N ASP A 86 2.71 -9.97 -12.83
CA ASP A 86 1.69 -9.54 -11.86
C ASP A 86 1.58 -10.50 -10.66
N VAL A 87 1.68 -11.82 -10.88
CA VAL A 87 1.72 -12.80 -9.77
C VAL A 87 2.93 -12.57 -8.88
N VAL A 88 4.11 -12.37 -9.46
CA VAL A 88 5.35 -12.09 -8.71
C VAL A 88 5.20 -10.78 -7.93
N ARG A 89 4.67 -9.73 -8.55
CA ARG A 89 4.39 -8.44 -7.91
C ARG A 89 3.44 -8.59 -6.71
N GLN A 90 2.37 -9.38 -6.84
CA GLN A 90 1.44 -9.64 -5.75
C GLN A 90 2.13 -10.34 -4.55
N ILE A 91 3.00 -11.31 -4.82
CA ILE A 91 3.78 -12.00 -3.78
C ILE A 91 4.71 -11.01 -3.07
N GLN A 92 5.45 -10.21 -3.82
CA GLN A 92 6.35 -9.20 -3.27
C GLN A 92 5.59 -8.17 -2.41
N MET A 93 4.45 -7.68 -2.91
CA MET A 93 3.61 -6.73 -2.19
C MET A 93 3.10 -7.28 -0.86
N LYS A 94 2.67 -8.55 -0.81
CA LYS A 94 2.25 -9.21 0.44
C LYS A 94 3.40 -9.34 1.43
N HIS A 95 4.60 -9.66 0.94
CA HIS A 95 5.78 -9.75 1.77
C HIS A 95 6.16 -8.38 2.37
N LEU A 96 6.19 -7.34 1.54
CA LEU A 96 6.47 -5.98 1.99
C LEU A 96 5.43 -5.45 2.97
N ALA A 97 4.14 -5.74 2.75
CA ALA A 97 3.06 -5.38 3.66
C ALA A 97 3.27 -6.00 5.05
N ARG A 98 3.61 -7.29 5.12
CA ARG A 98 3.94 -7.95 6.40
C ARG A 98 5.08 -7.26 7.14
N LEU A 99 6.18 -6.96 6.44
CA LEU A 99 7.31 -6.27 7.05
C LEU A 99 6.93 -4.86 7.54
N ALA A 100 6.03 -4.17 6.83
CA ALA A 100 5.51 -2.88 7.26
C ALA A 100 4.63 -3.01 8.51
N ASP A 101 3.77 -4.03 8.59
CA ASP A 101 2.94 -4.31 9.76
C ASP A 101 3.79 -4.65 10.99
N GLU A 102 4.84 -5.45 10.83
CA GLU A 102 5.81 -5.75 11.91
C GLU A 102 6.51 -4.46 12.38
N ARG A 103 6.95 -3.61 11.44
CA ARG A 103 7.52 -2.30 11.77
C ARG A 103 6.50 -1.42 12.50
N TRP A 104 5.24 -1.43 12.09
CA TRP A 104 4.18 -0.65 12.73
C TRP A 104 3.89 -1.14 14.14
N ALA A 105 3.76 -2.45 14.33
CA ALA A 105 3.51 -3.07 15.63
C ALA A 105 4.69 -2.89 16.61
N SER A 106 5.92 -2.85 16.11
CA SER A 106 7.11 -2.60 16.94
C SER A 106 7.22 -1.16 17.47
N LYS A 107 6.54 -0.20 16.84
CA LYS A 107 6.53 1.19 17.32
C LYS A 107 5.59 1.29 18.53
N PRO A 108 6.08 1.70 19.71
CA PRO A 108 5.22 1.83 20.88
C PRO A 108 4.10 2.82 20.60
N SER A 109 2.86 2.36 20.73
CA SER A 109 1.68 3.20 20.54
C SER A 109 1.70 4.33 21.55
N TYR A 110 1.66 5.59 21.08
CA TYR A 110 1.60 6.76 21.95
C TYR A 110 0.33 6.81 22.83
N LEU A 111 -0.72 6.09 22.42
CA LEU A 111 -1.99 5.99 23.15
C LEU A 111 -1.94 4.96 24.29
N ASP A 112 -1.07 3.96 24.19
CA ASP A 112 -0.94 2.89 25.19
C ASP A 112 0.18 3.24 26.18
N LYS A 113 0.20 4.50 26.63
CA LYS A 113 1.05 4.88 27.75
C LYS A 113 0.42 4.28 29.00
N PRO A 114 1.15 3.47 29.80
CA PRO A 114 0.67 3.17 31.13
C PRO A 114 0.36 4.49 31.83
N GLN A 115 -0.65 4.48 32.69
CA GLN A 115 -1.11 5.60 33.49
C GLN A 115 -0.02 6.03 34.49
N THR A 116 1.16 6.41 33.99
CA THR A 116 2.22 7.05 34.76
C THR A 116 1.67 8.43 35.04
N GLN A 117 1.12 8.58 36.24
CA GLN A 117 0.73 9.81 36.93
C GLN A 117 1.07 11.04 36.08
N GLN A 118 0.17 11.39 35.16
CA GLN A 118 0.22 12.73 34.61
C GLN A 118 0.02 13.62 35.84
N PRO A 119 0.97 14.52 36.20
CA PRO A 119 0.66 15.55 37.16
C PRO A 119 -0.62 16.21 36.65
N GLU A 120 -1.68 16.24 37.48
CA GLU A 120 -2.98 16.76 37.06
C GLU A 120 -2.74 18.09 36.33
N PRO A 121 -3.39 18.30 35.16
CA PRO A 121 -3.21 19.54 34.44
C PRO A 121 -3.41 20.71 35.40
N ALA A 122 -2.43 21.62 35.45
CA ALA A 122 -2.38 22.78 36.35
C ALA A 122 -3.46 23.83 36.06
N LEU A 123 -4.61 23.41 35.54
CA LEU A 123 -5.86 24.15 35.49
C LEU A 123 -6.66 23.87 36.77
N ARG A 124 -6.00 23.97 37.92
CA ARG A 124 -6.68 24.37 39.15
C ARG A 124 -6.27 25.82 39.38
N THR A 125 -7.12 26.74 38.96
CA THR A 125 -7.06 28.13 39.40
C THR A 125 -7.32 28.16 40.90
N SER A 126 -6.28 27.94 41.70
CA SER A 126 -6.26 28.40 43.08
C SER A 126 -5.98 29.91 43.01
N ASP A 127 -7.03 30.69 42.79
CA ASP A 127 -7.00 32.14 42.99
C ASP A 127 -6.55 32.42 44.44
N PRO A 128 -5.38 33.04 44.67
CA PRO A 128 -4.90 33.34 46.01
C PRO A 128 -5.23 34.79 46.39
N THR A 129 -6.41 35.31 46.02
CA THR A 129 -6.80 36.69 46.35
C THR A 129 -7.50 36.82 47.71
N LEU A 130 -7.52 35.75 48.52
CA LEU A 130 -8.05 35.76 49.89
C LEU A 130 -7.04 35.14 50.87
N ARG A 131 -5.92 35.82 51.12
CA ARG A 131 -5.19 35.68 52.39
C ARG A 131 -4.33 36.90 52.67
N GLY A 132 -4.60 37.53 53.82
CA GLY A 132 -3.88 38.70 54.33
C GLY A 132 -2.41 38.41 54.70
N PRO A 133 -1.65 39.46 55.03
CA PRO A 133 -0.19 39.40 55.13
C PRO A 133 0.25 38.93 56.51
N GLU A 134 1.15 37.95 56.59
CA GLU A 134 2.03 37.82 57.77
C GLU A 134 3.46 37.43 57.38
N GLU A 135 4.38 38.13 58.04
CA GLU A 135 5.84 38.01 58.12
C GLU A 135 6.36 36.58 58.36
N ASN A 136 7.47 36.23 57.70
CA ASN A 136 8.78 35.98 58.35
C ASN A 136 9.82 35.44 57.35
N ALA A 137 11.04 35.97 57.45
CA ALA A 137 12.27 35.59 56.71
C ALA A 137 13.03 34.44 57.47
N PRO A 138 14.26 34.00 57.12
CA PRO A 138 14.99 33.75 55.85
C PRO A 138 15.66 32.32 55.88
N PRO A 139 16.90 32.06 55.36
CA PRO A 139 17.36 31.79 53.99
C PRO A 139 17.98 30.37 53.79
N THR A 140 18.57 30.11 52.61
CA THR A 140 19.89 29.42 52.40
C THR A 140 19.90 28.11 51.57
N GLN A 141 20.55 28.17 50.37
CA GLN A 141 21.45 27.18 49.67
C GLN A 141 20.91 25.73 49.41
N SER A 142 21.34 24.90 48.46
CA SER A 142 22.48 24.81 47.51
C SER A 142 22.20 23.67 46.49
N GLU A 143 22.84 23.77 45.33
CA GLU A 143 23.53 22.71 44.53
C GLU A 143 22.83 21.40 44.10
N GLY A 144 22.74 21.22 42.77
CA GLY A 144 23.48 20.19 42.03
C GLY A 144 22.90 18.77 41.93
N THR A 145 22.44 18.36 40.75
CA THR A 145 22.61 16.97 40.24
C THR A 145 22.51 16.92 38.71
N GLU A 146 23.53 17.39 38.00
CA GLU A 146 23.77 17.08 36.58
C GLU A 146 24.61 15.79 36.46
N SER A 147 24.03 14.61 36.70
CA SER A 147 24.80 13.37 36.51
C SER A 147 23.97 12.08 36.38
N THR A 148 22.79 12.15 35.76
CA THR A 148 21.96 10.93 35.55
C THR A 148 21.56 10.70 34.09
N THR A 149 21.75 11.68 33.20
CA THR A 149 21.20 11.60 31.83
C THR A 149 22.10 10.83 30.84
N GLU A 150 23.38 10.61 31.17
CA GLU A 150 24.32 9.98 30.23
C GLU A 150 24.34 8.44 30.27
N GLN A 151 23.99 7.82 31.40
CA GLN A 151 24.04 6.36 31.52
C GLN A 151 22.85 5.65 30.85
N VAL A 152 21.71 6.33 30.70
CA VAL A 152 20.53 5.77 30.01
C VAL A 152 20.73 5.72 28.49
N ARG A 153 21.56 6.59 27.92
CA ARG A 153 21.82 6.65 26.47
C ARG A 153 22.66 5.49 25.95
N ARG A 154 23.54 4.91 26.77
CA ARG A 154 24.52 3.88 26.33
C ARG A 154 23.94 2.45 26.29
N HIS A 155 22.79 2.20 26.91
CA HIS A 155 22.17 0.86 26.91
C HIS A 155 21.07 0.65 25.86
N ALA A 156 20.62 1.71 25.17
CA ALA A 156 19.64 1.63 24.07
C ALA A 156 20.29 1.34 22.70
N GLU A 157 21.61 1.11 22.66
CA GLU A 157 22.39 0.81 21.45
C GLU A 157 22.41 -0.68 21.07
N LYS A 158 21.48 -1.48 21.59
CA LYS A 158 21.22 -2.81 21.04
C LYS A 158 20.61 -2.64 19.65
N LYS A 159 21.52 -2.63 18.66
CA LYS A 159 21.31 -2.52 17.21
C LYS A 159 19.91 -2.96 16.78
N ASN A 160 19.04 -1.97 16.56
CA ASN A 160 17.79 -2.18 15.84
C ASN A 160 18.14 -2.83 14.48
N PRO A 161 17.63 -4.03 14.16
CA PRO A 161 17.95 -4.71 12.89
C PRO A 161 17.42 -3.95 11.66
N TRP A 162 16.63 -2.90 11.88
CA TRP A 162 16.06 -2.03 10.86
C TRP A 162 16.79 -0.68 10.68
N ALA A 163 17.82 -0.37 11.47
CA ALA A 163 18.54 0.90 11.35
C ALA A 163 19.18 1.10 9.96
N LYS A 164 19.56 0.01 9.30
CA LYS A 164 20.17 0.04 7.96
C LYS A 164 19.15 0.16 6.81
N ALA A 165 17.86 -0.04 7.05
CA ALA A 165 16.83 -0.05 6.01
C ALA A 165 16.18 1.33 5.77
N ASN A 166 16.43 2.31 6.64
CA ASN A 166 15.88 3.67 6.54
C ASN A 166 16.73 4.61 5.66
N ALA A 167 17.92 4.18 5.22
CA ALA A 167 18.78 4.99 4.36
C ALA A 167 18.28 4.95 2.91
N GLY A 168 17.26 5.74 2.56
CA GLY A 168 16.95 6.04 1.16
C GLY A 168 15.49 5.96 0.72
N ASN A 169 14.51 6.09 1.62
CA ASN A 169 13.12 6.17 1.17
C ASN A 169 12.84 7.60 0.64
N PRO A 170 12.38 7.79 -0.62
CA PRO A 170 12.21 9.12 -1.23
C PRO A 170 11.20 10.04 -0.50
N SER A 171 10.35 9.46 0.35
CA SER A 171 9.38 10.19 1.17
C SER A 171 10.00 10.89 2.39
N ASP A 172 11.20 10.50 2.83
CA ASP A 172 11.81 11.07 4.05
C ASP A 172 12.29 12.52 3.86
N SER A 173 12.57 12.93 2.61
CA SER A 173 12.94 14.31 2.25
C SER A 173 11.73 15.20 1.90
N TRP A 174 10.50 14.67 1.90
CA TRP A 174 9.32 15.43 1.51
C TRP A 174 8.68 16.10 2.73
N GLN A 175 8.71 17.44 2.75
CA GLN A 175 7.93 18.26 3.69
C GLN A 175 7.02 19.19 2.89
N PRO A 176 5.71 19.29 3.21
CA PRO A 176 4.81 20.20 2.51
C PRO A 176 5.18 21.66 2.83
N GLU A 177 5.10 22.54 1.84
CA GLU A 177 5.20 23.98 2.09
C GLU A 177 4.00 24.46 2.93
N PRO A 178 4.22 25.36 3.91
CA PRO A 178 3.12 25.93 4.69
C PRO A 178 2.21 26.77 3.79
N TRP A 179 0.91 26.52 3.86
CA TRP A 179 -0.10 27.27 3.10
C TRP A 179 -0.06 28.75 3.48
N THR A 180 0.22 29.63 2.50
CA THR A 180 0.19 31.09 2.68
C THR A 180 -1.04 31.67 1.99
N PRO A 181 -2.02 32.23 2.71
CA PRO A 181 -3.19 32.85 2.10
C PRO A 181 -2.78 34.14 1.38
N THR A 182 -3.10 34.25 0.09
CA THR A 182 -2.89 35.47 -0.70
C THR A 182 -3.86 36.55 -0.21
N ALA A 183 -3.34 37.63 0.37
CA ALA A 183 -4.16 38.79 0.73
C ALA A 183 -4.81 39.39 -0.53
N ALA A 184 -6.13 39.55 -0.51
CA ALA A 184 -6.88 40.21 -1.57
C ALA A 184 -6.38 41.65 -1.75
N ARG A 185 -6.04 42.04 -2.99
CA ARG A 185 -5.73 43.44 -3.30
C ARG A 185 -7.02 44.27 -3.18
N LYS A 186 -6.95 45.35 -2.40
CA LYS A 186 -7.98 46.39 -2.30
C LYS A 186 -8.23 47.07 -3.64
#